data_AF-A0A966B329-F1
#
_entry.id   AF-A0A966B329-F1
#
_cell.length_a   1.000
_cell.length_b   1.000
_cell.length_c   1.000
_cell.angle_alpha   90.00
_cell.angle_beta   90.00
_cell.angle_gamma   90.00
#
_symmetry.space_group_name_H-M   'P 1'
#
loop_
_entity.id
_entity.type
_entity.pdbx_description
1 polymer ?
#
loop_
_entity_poly.entity_id
_entity_poly.type
_entity_poly.pdbx_seq_one_letter_code
_entity_poly.pdbx_strand_id
1 'polypeptide(L)'
;MIRNLFLILICVLTISGCEKQKRSEEAPPSLEGMVLIPGGSFIMGTNLEPKEQPVRSGAEESPPHRVILKPFYMDETEVTNLQ
;
A
#
# COMPACT_ATOMS: atom_id res chain seq x y z
N MET A 1 -44.17 -26.13 -23.38
CA MET A 1 -43.84 -26.33 -21.95
C MET A 1 -42.34 -26.55 -21.70
N ILE A 2 -41.59 -27.16 -22.63
CA ILE A 2 -40.14 -27.44 -22.51
C ILE A 2 -39.25 -26.18 -22.45
N ARG A 3 -39.63 -25.08 -23.12
CA ARG A 3 -38.87 -23.82 -23.12
C ARG A 3 -38.79 -23.15 -21.73
N ASN A 4 -39.87 -23.23 -20.94
CA ASN A 4 -39.88 -22.72 -19.57
C ASN A 4 -39.08 -23.62 -18.63
N LEU A 5 -39.07 -24.93 -18.86
CA LEU A 5 -38.27 -25.89 -18.08
C LEU A 5 -36.77 -25.66 -18.29
N PHE A 6 -36.36 -25.34 -19.53
CA PHE A 6 -34.97 -25.04 -19.87
C PHE A 6 -34.50 -23.69 -19.26
N LEU A 7 -35.38 -22.68 -19.27
CA LEU A 7 -35.10 -21.38 -18.62
C LEU A 7 -34.97 -21.51 -17.09
N ILE A 8 -35.79 -22.34 -16.45
CA ILE A 8 -35.70 -22.60 -15.00
C ILE A 8 -34.39 -23.33 -14.65
N LEU A 9 -33.96 -24.30 -15.46
CA LEU A 9 -32.70 -25.03 -15.24
C LEU A 9 -31.46 -24.12 -15.37
N ILE A 10 -31.46 -23.19 -16.32
CA ILE A 10 -30.39 -22.20 -16.49
C ILE A 10 -30.35 -21.23 -15.30
N CYS A 11 -31.51 -20.78 -14.81
CA CYS A 11 -31.55 -19.92 -13.62
C CYS A 11 -31.01 -20.63 -12.38
N VAL A 12 -31.30 -21.92 -12.16
CA VAL A 12 -30.81 -22.66 -10.99
C VAL A 12 -29.28 -22.82 -11.01
N LEU A 13 -28.68 -22.99 -12.19
CA LEU A 13 -27.23 -23.14 -12.34
C LEU A 13 -26.45 -21.85 -12.06
N THR A 14 -27.05 -20.67 -12.23
CA THR A 14 -26.37 -19.38 -12.02
C THR A 14 -26.44 -18.88 -10.57
N ILE A 15 -27.32 -19.43 -9.71
CA ILE A 15 -27.48 -18.98 -8.31
C ILE A 15 -26.49 -19.65 -7.34
N SER A 16 -25.87 -20.77 -7.72
CA SER A 16 -24.88 -21.46 -6.87
C SER A 16 -23.46 -20.88 -6.92
N GLY A 17 -23.22 -19.84 -7.72
CA GLY A 17 -21.89 -19.25 -7.94
C GLY A 17 -21.42 -18.24 -6.88
N CYS A 18 -22.12 -18.08 -5.75
CA CYS A 18 -21.66 -17.21 -4.68
C CYS A 18 -20.78 -17.99 -3.69
N GLU A 19 -19.57 -18.33 -4.14
CA GLU A 19 -18.52 -18.81 -3.25
C GLU A 19 -17.98 -17.61 -2.48
N LYS A 20 -18.37 -17.50 -1.20
CA LYS A 20 -17.80 -16.51 -0.28
C LYS A 20 -16.32 -16.85 -0.10
N GLN A 21 -15.46 -16.25 -0.91
CA GLN A 21 -14.01 -16.29 -0.75
C GLN A 21 -13.69 -15.72 0.63
N LYS A 22 -13.42 -16.61 1.59
CA LYS A 22 -12.87 -16.25 2.89
C LYS A 22 -11.53 -15.60 2.59
N ARG A 23 -11.49 -14.27 2.66
CA ARG A 23 -10.24 -13.51 2.72
C ARG A 23 -9.45 -14.14 3.86
N SER A 24 -8.31 -14.75 3.53
CA SER A 24 -7.33 -15.16 4.52
C SER A 24 -7.12 -13.96 5.45
N GLU A 25 -7.42 -14.16 6.72
CA GLU A 25 -7.00 -13.26 7.77
C GLU A 25 -5.48 -13.40 7.80
N GLU A 26 -4.79 -12.58 7.00
CA GLU A 26 -3.34 -12.48 7.02
C GLU A 26 -2.95 -12.12 8.44
N ALA A 27 -2.13 -12.98 9.05
CA ALA A 27 -1.53 -12.66 10.33
C ALA A 27 -0.88 -11.28 10.23
N PRO A 28 -0.95 -10.45 11.28
CA PRO A 28 -0.32 -9.14 11.26
C PRO A 28 1.15 -9.30 10.86
N PRO A 29 1.68 -8.40 10.01
CA PRO A 29 3.07 -8.47 9.58
C PRO A 29 3.99 -8.48 10.80
N SER A 30 5.06 -9.29 10.74
CA SER A 30 6.10 -9.29 11.76
C SER A 30 6.70 -7.89 11.87
N LEU A 31 6.90 -7.40 13.09
CA LEU A 31 7.62 -6.15 13.38
C LEU A 31 9.11 -6.41 13.67
N GLU A 32 9.58 -7.64 13.48
CA GLU A 32 10.99 -7.99 13.65
C GLU A 32 11.85 -7.19 12.66
N GLY A 33 12.92 -6.55 13.16
CA GLY A 33 13.78 -5.70 12.36
C GLY A 33 13.17 -4.34 11.97
N MET A 34 12.00 -3.96 12.53
CA MET A 34 11.39 -2.64 12.31
C MET A 34 11.54 -1.74 13.54
N VAL A 35 11.69 -0.44 13.29
CA VAL A 35 11.72 0.61 14.31
C VAL A 35 10.46 1.47 14.25
N LEU A 36 9.95 1.87 15.42
CA LEU A 36 8.84 2.81 15.51
C LEU A 36 9.32 4.24 15.22
N ILE A 37 8.75 4.86 14.20
CA ILE A 37 8.85 6.30 13.96
C ILE A 37 7.65 6.96 14.67
N PRO A 38 7.87 7.88 15.63
CA PRO A 38 6.80 8.41 16.48
C PRO A 38 5.82 9.33 15.73
N GLY A 39 6.05 9.62 14.45
CA GLY A 39 5.30 10.64 13.70
C GLY A 39 5.59 12.04 14.19
N GLY A 40 4.64 12.95 14.00
CA GLY A 40 4.80 14.37 14.33
C GLY A 40 5.00 15.22 13.08
N SER A 41 5.61 16.40 13.25
CA SER A 41 5.85 17.32 12.13
C SER A 41 7.32 17.58 11.90
N PHE A 42 7.74 17.61 10.64
CA PHE A 42 9.09 17.97 10.23
C PHE A 42 9.05 18.78 8.93
N ILE A 43 10.20 19.32 8.52
CA ILE A 43 10.36 20.00 7.24
C ILE A 43 10.94 19.01 6.23
N MET A 44 10.18 18.75 5.16
CA MET A 44 10.60 17.91 4.04
C MET A 44 11.06 18.78 2.89
N GLY A 45 12.09 18.32 2.18
CA GLY A 45 12.69 19.05 1.06
C GLY A 45 13.83 19.98 1.49
N THR A 46 14.35 20.73 0.52
CA THR A 46 15.53 21.59 0.67
C THR A 46 15.32 22.94 0.01
N ASN A 47 16.03 23.95 0.50
CA ASN A 47 16.13 25.28 -0.11
C ASN A 47 17.39 25.46 -0.97
N LEU A 48 18.18 24.39 -1.17
CA LEU A 48 19.34 24.44 -2.04
C LEU A 48 18.93 24.72 -3.49
N GLU A 49 19.70 25.55 -4.16
CA GLU A 49 19.46 25.87 -5.57
C GLU A 49 19.53 24.59 -6.42
N PRO A 50 18.71 24.43 -7.47
CA PRO A 50 18.67 23.24 -8.31
C PRO A 50 20.04 22.77 -8.84
N LYS A 51 20.99 23.69 -9.00
CA LYS A 51 22.36 23.42 -9.49
C LYS A 51 23.28 22.83 -8.42
N GLU A 52 22.93 22.98 -7.15
CA GLU A 52 23.67 22.51 -5.98
C GLU A 52 23.13 21.16 -5.48
N GLN A 53 22.04 20.66 -6.06
CA GLN A 53 21.42 19.40 -5.69
C GLN A 53 22.12 18.20 -6.38
N PRO A 54 22.32 17.08 -5.66
CA PRO A 54 23.08 15.92 -6.16
C PRO A 54 22.32 15.07 -7.20
N VAL A 55 21.02 15.33 -7.44
CA VAL A 55 20.17 14.57 -8.38
C VAL A 55 19.85 15.42 -9.62
N ARG A 56 19.72 14.77 -10.79
CA ARG A 56 19.43 15.41 -12.08
C ARG A 56 18.22 16.36 -11.97
N SER A 57 18.49 17.65 -12.14
CA SER A 57 17.52 18.74 -12.30
C SER A 57 16.57 19.00 -11.11
N GLY A 58 17.11 18.98 -9.88
CA GLY A 58 17.01 20.05 -8.88
C GLY A 58 15.70 20.78 -8.52
N ALA A 59 14.53 20.35 -8.99
CA ALA A 59 13.25 21.05 -8.76
C ALA A 59 12.23 20.23 -7.95
N GLU A 60 12.45 18.93 -7.75
CA GLU A 60 11.47 18.08 -7.05
C GLU A 60 11.61 18.10 -5.52
N GLU A 61 12.78 18.51 -5.02
CA GLU A 61 13.05 18.54 -3.57
C GLU A 61 12.79 19.92 -2.94
N SER A 62 12.49 20.95 -3.73
CA SER A 62 12.25 22.33 -3.28
C SER A 62 10.82 22.76 -3.60
N PRO A 63 10.18 23.65 -2.81
CA PRO A 63 10.68 24.26 -1.58
C PRO A 63 10.47 23.38 -0.34
N PRO A 64 11.20 23.67 0.75
CA PRO A 64 10.97 22.98 2.02
C PRO A 64 9.58 23.31 2.55
N HIS A 65 8.83 22.29 2.97
CA HIS A 65 7.48 22.46 3.49
C HIS A 65 7.22 21.55 4.69
N ARG A 66 6.26 21.94 5.53
CA ARG A 66 5.90 21.19 6.73
C ARG A 66 5.07 19.97 6.37
N VAL A 67 5.53 18.80 6.78
CA VAL A 67 4.81 17.52 6.66
C VAL A 67 4.39 17.06 8.05
N ILE A 68 3.20 16.46 8.17
CA ILE A 68 2.68 15.88 9.41
C ILE A 68 2.37 14.42 9.15
N LEU A 69 2.98 13.52 9.92
CA LEU A 69 2.79 12.07 9.80
C LEU A 69 2.20 11.50 11.10
N LYS A 70 1.40 10.45 10.96
CA LYS A 70 1.04 9.56 12.07
C LYS A 70 2.24 8.66 12.43
N PRO A 71 2.30 8.10 13.64
CA PRO A 71 3.31 7.09 13.96
C PRO A 71 3.22 5.89 13.01
N PHE A 72 4.36 5.33 12.63
CA PHE A 72 4.47 4.16 11.74
C PHE A 72 5.76 3.40 12.00
N TYR A 73 5.84 2.14 11.55
CA TYR A 73 7.06 1.33 11.61
C TYR A 73 7.81 1.39 10.28
N MET A 74 9.14 1.40 10.32
CA MET A 74 10.03 1.34 9.17
C MET A 74 11.12 0.30 9.42
N ASP A 75 11.55 -0.42 8.39
CA ASP A 75 12.67 -1.36 8.50
C ASP A 75 13.93 -0.62 9.00
N GLU A 76 14.66 -1.24 9.93
CA GLU A 76 15.91 -0.69 10.46
C GLU A 76 17.01 -0.69 9.38
N THR A 77 16.96 -1.65 8.46
CA THR A 77 17.90 -1.82 7.35
C THR A 77 17.16 -2.06 6.05
N GLU A 78 17.81 -1.79 4.91
CA GLU A 78 17.29 -2.22 3.62
C GLU A 78 17.10 -3.74 3.55
N VAL A 79 16.17 -4.17 2.70
CA VAL A 79 15.91 -5.59 2.47
C VAL A 79 17.14 -6.24 1.84
N THR A 80 17.57 -7.35 2.43
CA THR A 80 18.74 -8.14 1.98
C THR A 80 18.29 -9.40 1.24
N ASN A 81 19.16 -9.94 0.37
CA ASN A 81 18.86 -11.18 -0.35
C ASN A 81 18.68 -12.43 0.54
N LEU A 82 19.08 -12.37 1.82
CA LEU A 82 19.00 -13.50 2.75
C LEU A 82 17.65 -13.58 3.48
N GLN A 83 16.90 -12.47 3.52
CA GLN A 83 15.55 -12.40 4.06
C GLN A 83 14.55 -13.04 3.10
#